data_AF-A0A7R7XSQ4-F1
#
_entry.id   AF-A0A7R7XSQ4-F1
#
_cell.length_a   1.000
_cell.length_b   1.000
_cell.length_c   1.000
_cell.angle_alpha   90.00
_cell.angle_beta   90.00
_cell.angle_gamma   90.00
#
_symmetry.space_group_name_H-M   'P 1'
#
loop_
_entity.id
_entity.type
_entity.pdbx_description
1 polymer ?
#
loop_
_entity_poly.entity_id
_entity_poly.type
_entity_poly.pdbx_seq_one_letter_code
_entity_poly.pdbx_strand_id
1 'polypeptide(L)'
;MANQTFFDQWVGRIIEFTNTTEPTGWKLEDKYSQGSDQATATQYFEDEDQLGEPSAAWGAFCCRNIYNPNEITFMRIIMQVPCAGFEYATSTERARQASDVLTVTPATEIKCLETLTKNKCKATPLIRQHEVMKQDGDGIVPGGFLHCILMDHAPGVDLKRTLRISSPDNKFWSLDFEERTRIRNAFRDAWVEWVRAGVRPTCGHLFWDSISSKVSIIGFNQSDLASPTDVWTDVLWVDWQLAECPPGDEWSKEEHGSHDGWTL
;
A
#
# COMPACT_ATOMS: atom_id res chain seq x y z
N MET A 1 -19.31 12.88 1.52
CA MET A 1 -18.34 13.35 0.51
C MET A 1 -18.33 12.34 -0.61
N ALA A 2 -18.47 12.76 -1.87
CA ALA A 2 -18.25 11.86 -2.99
C ALA A 2 -16.78 11.42 -2.95
N ASN A 3 -16.50 10.12 -3.10
CA ASN A 3 -15.11 9.66 -3.25
C ASN A 3 -14.59 10.20 -4.57
N GLN A 4 -13.80 11.28 -4.49
CA GLN A 4 -13.17 11.86 -5.66
C GLN A 4 -12.12 10.89 -6.21
N THR A 5 -12.08 10.76 -7.52
CA THR A 5 -11.20 9.82 -8.22
C THR A 5 -10.19 10.60 -9.05
N PHE A 6 -8.90 10.30 -8.86
CA PHE A 6 -7.80 11.01 -9.52
C PHE A 6 -7.13 10.18 -10.63
N PHE A 7 -7.45 8.87 -10.68
CA PHE A 7 -6.78 7.89 -11.53
C PHE A 7 -7.71 7.20 -12.54
N ASP A 8 -8.83 7.80 -12.93
CA ASP A 8 -9.83 7.13 -13.80
C ASP A 8 -9.39 6.97 -15.25
N GLN A 9 -8.49 7.83 -15.73
CA GLN A 9 -7.99 7.82 -17.12
C GLN A 9 -6.49 7.51 -17.20
N TRP A 10 -6.00 6.70 -16.27
CA TRP A 10 -4.57 6.36 -16.17
C TRP A 10 -4.22 5.02 -16.81
N VAL A 11 -5.17 4.10 -16.91
CA VAL A 11 -4.96 2.85 -17.66
C VAL A 11 -4.61 3.18 -19.10
N GLY A 12 -3.55 2.54 -19.61
CA GLY A 12 -2.98 2.76 -20.93
C GLY A 12 -1.83 3.76 -20.97
N ARG A 13 -1.62 4.58 -19.93
CA ARG A 13 -0.47 5.50 -19.84
C ARG A 13 0.84 4.72 -19.70
N ILE A 14 1.92 5.32 -20.18
CA ILE A 14 3.28 4.81 -20.04
C ILE A 14 4.00 5.70 -19.04
N ILE A 15 4.62 5.08 -18.04
CA ILE A 15 5.51 5.73 -17.09
C ILE A 15 6.94 5.36 -17.44
N GLU A 16 7.77 6.37 -17.67
CA GLU A 16 9.19 6.20 -17.98
C GLU A 16 10.02 6.76 -16.83
N PHE A 17 10.98 5.97 -16.36
CA PHE A 17 11.92 6.45 -15.34
C PHE A 17 13.15 7.07 -15.99
N THR A 18 13.50 8.28 -15.58
CA THR A 18 14.61 9.04 -16.16
C THR A 18 15.94 8.76 -15.49
N ASN A 19 15.92 8.28 -14.25
CA ASN A 19 17.14 7.99 -13.47
C ASN A 19 17.72 6.59 -13.74
N THR A 20 17.66 6.12 -15.00
CA THR A 20 18.13 4.78 -15.40
C THR A 20 19.16 4.83 -16.52
N THR A 21 20.05 3.83 -16.54
CA THR A 21 21.03 3.66 -17.63
C THR A 21 20.44 2.99 -18.87
N GLU A 22 19.31 2.30 -18.72
CA GLU A 22 18.59 1.63 -19.81
C GLU A 22 17.15 2.13 -19.87
N PRO A 23 16.53 2.28 -21.05
CA PRO A 23 15.14 2.72 -21.16
C PRO A 23 14.21 1.78 -20.38
N THR A 24 13.50 2.31 -19.39
CA THR A 24 12.47 1.58 -18.65
C THR A 24 11.14 2.27 -18.87
N GLY A 25 10.23 1.60 -19.59
CA GLY A 25 8.89 2.10 -19.86
C GLY A 25 7.85 1.09 -19.39
N TRP A 26 6.90 1.55 -18.61
CA TRP A 26 5.91 0.70 -17.95
C TRP A 26 4.51 1.17 -18.32
N LYS A 27 3.78 0.34 -19.07
CA LYS A 27 2.39 0.62 -19.41
C LYS A 27 1.49 0.19 -18.25
N LEU A 28 0.64 1.10 -17.77
CA LEU A 28 -0.38 0.79 -16.76
C LEU A 28 -1.50 -0.01 -17.43
N GLU A 29 -1.65 -1.30 -17.10
CA GLU A 29 -2.63 -2.18 -17.75
C GLU A 29 -3.95 -2.25 -16.97
N ASP A 30 -3.87 -2.37 -15.66
CA ASP A 30 -5.04 -2.50 -14.78
C ASP A 30 -4.87 -1.64 -13.54
N LYS A 31 -5.97 -1.05 -13.06
CA LYS A 31 -6.02 -0.32 -11.79
C LYS A 31 -6.55 -1.25 -10.70
N TYR A 32 -5.74 -1.53 -9.69
CA TYR A 32 -6.13 -2.35 -8.54
C TYR A 32 -6.87 -1.55 -7.47
N SER A 33 -6.39 -0.36 -7.16
CA SER A 33 -7.03 0.51 -6.17
C SER A 33 -6.62 1.97 -6.35
N GLN A 34 -7.37 2.87 -5.73
CA GLN A 34 -7.00 4.27 -5.56
C GLN A 34 -7.53 4.80 -4.22
N GLY A 35 -6.93 5.87 -3.75
CA GLY A 35 -7.40 6.64 -2.60
C GLY A 35 -6.79 8.03 -2.61
N SER A 36 -7.19 8.87 -1.67
CA SER A 36 -6.66 10.21 -1.51
C SER A 36 -6.78 10.68 -0.08
N ASP A 37 -5.85 11.54 0.29
CA ASP A 37 -5.89 12.36 1.49
C ASP A 37 -5.84 13.82 1.04
N GLN A 38 -6.98 14.49 1.16
CA GLN A 38 -7.14 15.89 0.77
C GLN A 38 -7.46 16.71 2.00
N ALA A 39 -6.59 17.66 2.29
CA ALA A 39 -6.88 18.73 3.23
C ALA A 39 -8.05 19.56 2.70
N THR A 40 -8.95 19.96 3.59
CA THR A 40 -9.94 21.00 3.29
C THR A 40 -9.24 22.33 3.05
N ALA A 41 -9.91 23.28 2.40
CA ALA A 41 -9.37 24.64 2.25
C ALA A 41 -9.00 25.27 3.61
N THR A 42 -9.82 25.07 4.64
CA THR A 42 -9.53 25.54 6.01
C THR A 42 -8.25 24.91 6.56
N GLN A 43 -8.10 23.59 6.49
CA GLN A 43 -6.87 22.91 6.92
C GLN A 43 -5.65 23.42 6.15
N TYR A 44 -5.78 23.61 4.84
CA TYR A 44 -4.66 24.01 4.01
C TYR A 44 -4.22 25.46 4.22
N PHE A 45 -5.16 26.39 4.44
CA PHE A 45 -4.88 27.84 4.49
C PHE A 45 -4.86 28.43 5.90
N GLU A 46 -5.49 27.80 6.89
CA GLU A 46 -5.76 28.40 8.20
C GLU A 46 -5.25 27.58 9.39
N ASP A 47 -5.07 26.27 9.25
CA ASP A 47 -4.57 25.41 10.33
C ASP A 47 -3.05 25.52 10.42
N GLU A 48 -2.52 26.07 11.52
CA GLU A 48 -1.08 26.28 11.71
C GLU A 48 -0.27 24.97 11.68
N ASP A 49 -0.86 23.85 12.12
CA ASP A 49 -0.19 22.55 12.17
C ASP A 49 -0.15 21.87 10.79
N GLN A 50 -1.08 22.19 9.90
CA GLN A 50 -1.21 21.61 8.55
C GLN A 50 -0.97 22.63 7.43
N LEU A 51 -0.48 23.82 7.79
CA LEU A 51 -0.40 24.95 6.88
C LEU A 51 0.48 24.62 5.68
N GLY A 52 -0.14 24.57 4.50
CA GLY A 52 0.55 24.23 3.26
C GLY A 52 1.03 22.77 3.15
N GLU A 53 0.56 21.85 4.00
CA GLU A 53 0.81 20.43 3.78
C GLU A 53 0.13 19.97 2.47
N PRO A 54 0.89 19.37 1.54
CA PRO A 54 0.36 19.04 0.23
C PRO A 54 -0.62 17.87 0.33
N SER A 55 -1.79 18.03 -0.29
CA SER A 55 -2.74 16.93 -0.47
C SER A 55 -2.20 15.91 -1.49
N ALA A 56 -2.52 14.63 -1.31
CA ALA A 56 -2.02 13.57 -2.18
C ALA A 56 -3.09 12.52 -2.49
N ALA A 57 -3.06 12.02 -3.72
CA ALA A 57 -3.79 10.84 -4.14
C ALA A 57 -2.83 9.70 -4.47
N TRP A 58 -3.24 8.46 -4.24
CA TRP A 58 -2.47 7.28 -4.60
C TRP A 58 -3.26 6.33 -5.48
N GLY A 59 -2.57 5.70 -6.41
CA GLY A 59 -3.09 4.65 -7.29
C GLY A 59 -2.17 3.44 -7.28
N ALA A 60 -2.77 2.25 -7.35
CA ALA A 60 -2.06 0.97 -7.42
C ALA A 60 -2.41 0.29 -8.74
N PHE A 61 -1.39 -0.11 -9.51
CA PHE A 61 -1.54 -0.58 -10.88
C PHE A 61 -0.76 -1.85 -11.16
N CYS A 62 -1.35 -2.72 -11.99
CA CYS A 62 -0.61 -3.72 -12.75
C CYS A 62 0.09 -3.03 -13.91
N CYS A 63 1.37 -3.30 -14.12
CA CYS A 63 2.15 -2.71 -15.19
C CYS A 63 2.88 -3.77 -16.00
N ARG A 64 3.08 -3.48 -17.28
CA ARG A 64 3.86 -4.32 -18.19
C ARG A 64 5.01 -3.53 -18.78
N ASN A 65 6.19 -4.14 -18.84
CA ASN A 65 7.34 -3.54 -19.50
C ASN A 65 7.07 -3.44 -21.01
N ILE A 66 7.25 -2.26 -21.60
CA ILE A 66 7.02 -2.04 -23.03
C ILE A 66 8.10 -2.70 -23.92
N TYR A 67 9.28 -2.98 -23.36
CA TYR A 67 10.39 -3.63 -24.04
C TYR A 67 10.43 -5.15 -23.79
N ASN A 68 9.79 -5.61 -22.71
CA ASN A 68 9.67 -7.04 -22.38
C ASN A 68 8.24 -7.38 -21.95
N PRO A 69 7.35 -7.77 -22.89
CA PRO A 69 5.96 -8.03 -22.59
C PRO A 69 5.70 -9.18 -21.59
N ASN A 70 6.68 -10.05 -21.33
CA ASN A 70 6.52 -11.11 -20.32
C ASN A 70 6.74 -10.60 -18.90
N GLU A 71 7.24 -9.39 -18.75
CA GLU A 71 7.56 -8.80 -17.46
C GLU A 71 6.39 -7.97 -16.95
N ILE A 72 5.72 -8.52 -15.93
CA ILE A 72 4.62 -7.90 -15.22
C ILE A 72 5.11 -7.45 -13.85
N THR A 73 4.75 -6.24 -13.47
CA THR A 73 5.15 -5.59 -12.22
C THR A 73 3.97 -4.89 -11.56
N PHE A 74 4.20 -4.45 -10.34
CA PHE A 74 3.29 -3.58 -9.62
C PHE A 74 3.85 -2.16 -9.60
N MET A 75 2.99 -1.17 -9.84
CA MET A 75 3.35 0.23 -9.66
C MET A 75 2.40 0.91 -8.70
N ARG A 76 2.98 1.56 -7.69
CA ARG A 76 2.30 2.51 -6.84
C ARG A 76 2.66 3.92 -7.28
N ILE A 77 1.65 4.74 -7.49
CA ILE A 77 1.80 6.12 -7.92
C ILE A 77 1.20 7.01 -6.85
N ILE A 78 1.96 7.98 -6.39
CA ILE A 78 1.53 8.99 -5.40
C ILE A 78 1.63 10.34 -6.10
N MET A 79 0.50 10.99 -6.29
CA MET A 79 0.38 12.23 -7.05
C MET A 79 -0.10 13.34 -6.12
N GLN A 80 0.57 14.49 -6.16
CA GLN A 80 0.06 15.66 -5.48
C GLN A 80 -1.26 16.10 -6.11
N VAL A 81 -2.26 16.35 -5.28
CA VAL A 81 -3.56 16.90 -5.68
C VAL A 81 -3.78 18.24 -4.97
N PRO A 82 -4.63 19.14 -5.48
CA PRO A 82 -4.93 20.36 -4.75
C PRO A 82 -5.76 20.04 -3.50
N CYS A 83 -5.80 20.96 -2.54
CA CYS A 83 -6.74 20.88 -1.43
C CYS A 83 -8.19 20.83 -1.93
N ALA A 84 -9.09 20.27 -1.12
CA ALA A 84 -10.46 19.99 -1.52
C ALA A 84 -11.19 21.28 -1.94
N GLY A 85 -11.81 21.25 -3.12
CA GLY A 85 -12.53 22.38 -3.72
C GLY A 85 -11.71 23.22 -4.71
N PHE A 86 -10.41 22.95 -4.86
CA PHE A 86 -9.52 23.63 -5.81
C PHE A 86 -9.25 22.82 -7.08
N GLU A 87 -9.88 21.66 -7.27
CA GLU A 87 -9.67 20.79 -8.43
C GLU A 87 -10.09 21.45 -9.75
N TYR A 88 -11.09 22.32 -9.68
CA TYR A 88 -11.60 23.10 -10.81
C TYR A 88 -11.07 24.53 -10.85
N ALA A 89 -10.16 24.90 -9.93
CA ALA A 89 -9.48 26.19 -9.96
C ALA A 89 -8.62 26.33 -11.22
N THR A 90 -8.15 27.53 -11.53
CA THR A 90 -7.28 27.74 -12.69
C THR A 90 -5.96 26.96 -12.55
N SER A 91 -5.34 26.61 -13.68
CA SER A 91 -4.02 25.95 -13.69
C SER A 91 -3.00 26.68 -12.81
N THR A 92 -2.96 28.01 -12.88
CA THR A 92 -2.11 28.88 -12.05
C THR A 92 -2.40 28.77 -10.56
N GLU A 93 -3.67 28.71 -10.14
CA GLU A 93 -4.03 28.57 -8.73
C GLU A 93 -3.64 27.21 -8.17
N ARG A 94 -3.84 26.13 -8.95
CA ARG A 94 -3.40 24.79 -8.55
C ARG A 94 -1.88 24.71 -8.48
N ALA A 95 -1.18 25.30 -9.46
CA ALA A 95 0.29 25.33 -9.48
C ALA A 95 0.90 26.05 -8.27
N ARG A 96 0.21 27.02 -7.65
CA ARG A 96 0.67 27.65 -6.41
C ARG A 96 0.75 26.70 -5.22
N GLN A 97 0.02 25.58 -5.27
CA GLN A 97 0.08 24.55 -4.23
C GLN A 97 1.21 23.55 -4.46
N ALA A 98 1.89 23.58 -5.62
CA ALA A 98 2.96 22.65 -5.95
C ALA A 98 4.05 22.64 -4.87
N SER A 99 4.46 21.44 -4.47
CA SER A 99 5.48 21.22 -3.45
C SER A 99 6.54 20.24 -3.95
N ASP A 100 7.76 20.40 -3.43
CA ASP A 100 8.85 19.43 -3.56
C ASP A 100 8.87 18.42 -2.39
N VAL A 101 8.07 18.68 -1.35
CA VAL A 101 8.05 17.89 -0.12
C VAL A 101 6.98 16.81 -0.24
N LEU A 102 7.40 15.54 -0.14
CA LEU A 102 6.47 14.42 0.05
C LEU A 102 5.88 14.47 1.45
N THR A 103 4.60 14.11 1.58
CA THR A 103 3.98 13.93 2.89
C THR A 103 4.66 12.80 3.68
N VAL A 104 4.51 12.82 5.00
CA VAL A 104 5.17 11.87 5.91
C VAL A 104 4.89 10.42 5.53
N THR A 105 3.64 10.09 5.17
CA THR A 105 3.23 8.70 4.89
C THR A 105 3.94 8.09 3.67
N PRO A 106 3.91 8.69 2.45
CA PRO A 106 4.75 8.28 1.32
C PRO A 106 6.23 8.15 1.66
N ALA A 107 6.80 9.12 2.39
CA ALA A 107 8.21 9.11 2.75
C ALA A 107 8.56 7.91 3.64
N THR A 108 7.73 7.61 4.64
CA THR A 108 7.88 6.44 5.50
C THR A 108 7.70 5.13 4.74
N GLU A 109 6.74 5.06 3.80
CA GLU A 109 6.52 3.89 2.95
C GLU A 109 7.76 3.53 2.13
N ILE A 110 8.41 4.50 1.49
CA ILE A 110 9.66 4.28 0.72
C ILE A 110 10.77 3.80 1.64
N LYS A 111 10.95 4.46 2.79
CA LYS A 111 11.97 4.09 3.77
C LYS A 111 11.79 2.64 4.25
N CYS A 112 10.54 2.21 4.45
CA CYS A 112 10.21 0.83 4.79
C CYS A 112 10.57 -0.14 3.65
N LEU A 113 10.18 0.18 2.42
CA LEU A 113 10.47 -0.62 1.22
C LEU A 113 11.97 -0.81 0.98
N GLU A 114 12.74 0.28 1.08
CA GLU A 114 14.20 0.26 0.97
C GLU A 114 14.83 -0.58 2.07
N THR A 115 14.34 -0.45 3.31
CA THR A 115 14.82 -1.22 4.46
C THR A 115 14.61 -2.72 4.27
N LEU A 116 13.40 -3.12 3.85
CA LEU A 116 13.08 -4.53 3.57
C LEU A 116 13.93 -5.10 2.44
N THR A 117 14.12 -4.33 1.37
CA THR A 117 14.93 -4.74 0.20
C THR A 117 16.40 -4.87 0.58
N LYS A 118 16.95 -3.88 1.29
CA LYS A 118 18.33 -3.91 1.81
C LYS A 118 18.57 -5.11 2.72
N ASN A 119 17.59 -5.45 3.55
CA ASN A 119 17.66 -6.59 4.47
C ASN A 119 17.22 -7.92 3.83
N LYS A 120 16.95 -7.93 2.51
CA LYS A 120 16.63 -9.12 1.70
C LYS A 120 15.41 -9.88 2.22
N CYS A 121 14.40 -9.15 2.68
CA CYS A 121 13.13 -9.73 3.11
C CYS A 121 12.44 -10.43 1.93
N LYS A 122 12.00 -11.67 2.13
CA LYS A 122 11.26 -12.49 1.16
C LYS A 122 9.75 -12.50 1.41
N ALA A 123 9.32 -11.93 2.53
CA ALA A 123 7.91 -11.80 2.89
C ALA A 123 7.19 -10.69 2.11
N THR A 124 7.89 -9.95 1.23
CA THR A 124 7.33 -8.87 0.43
C THR A 124 7.93 -8.84 -0.98
N PRO A 125 7.18 -8.37 -2.00
CA PRO A 125 7.76 -8.06 -3.30
C PRO A 125 8.81 -6.94 -3.18
N LEU A 126 9.91 -7.06 -3.92
CA LEU A 126 11.02 -6.11 -3.79
C LEU A 126 10.71 -4.80 -4.53
N ILE A 127 11.19 -3.69 -3.98
CA ILE A 127 11.27 -2.44 -4.74
C ILE A 127 12.35 -2.59 -5.82
N ARG A 128 11.98 -2.32 -7.07
CA ARG A 128 12.91 -2.31 -8.19
C ARG A 128 13.50 -0.94 -8.39
N GLN A 129 12.62 0.07 -8.35
CA GLN A 129 12.96 1.45 -8.63
C GLN A 129 11.89 2.38 -8.06
N HIS A 130 12.26 3.60 -7.72
CA HIS A 130 11.31 4.69 -7.57
C HIS A 130 11.90 6.02 -8.04
N GLU A 131 11.03 6.96 -8.41
CA GLU A 131 11.43 8.29 -8.85
C GLU A 131 10.35 9.31 -8.52
N VAL A 132 10.78 10.49 -8.09
CA VAL A 132 9.90 11.66 -7.92
C VAL A 132 10.03 12.50 -9.18
N MET A 133 8.95 12.58 -9.94
CA MET A 133 8.83 13.41 -11.13
C MET A 133 7.99 14.64 -10.82
N LYS A 134 7.97 15.58 -11.76
CA LYS A 134 7.07 16.74 -11.73
C LYS A 134 5.91 16.54 -12.68
N GLN A 135 4.72 16.92 -12.22
CA GLN A 135 3.55 17.02 -13.08
C GLN A 135 3.77 18.10 -14.13
N ASP A 136 3.35 17.81 -15.36
CA ASP A 136 3.41 18.76 -16.48
C ASP A 136 2.39 19.91 -16.31
N GLY A 137 2.33 20.81 -17.31
CA GLY A 137 1.43 21.96 -17.30
C GLY A 137 -0.07 21.62 -17.28
N ASP A 138 -0.42 20.39 -17.69
CA ASP A 138 -1.78 19.87 -17.77
C ASP A 138 -2.14 19.01 -16.54
N GLY A 139 -1.19 18.80 -15.64
CA GLY A 139 -1.37 18.09 -14.38
C GLY A 139 -2.46 18.69 -13.48
N ILE A 140 -2.94 17.87 -12.53
CA ILE A 140 -3.93 18.32 -11.55
C ILE A 140 -3.31 19.35 -10.60
N VAL A 141 -2.01 19.23 -10.30
CA VAL A 141 -1.20 20.29 -9.70
C VAL A 141 0.03 20.48 -10.59
N PRO A 142 0.00 21.43 -11.54
CA PRO A 142 1.15 21.67 -12.40
C PRO A 142 2.41 22.00 -11.59
N GLY A 143 3.52 21.31 -11.84
CA GLY A 143 4.75 21.42 -11.05
C GLY A 143 4.71 20.73 -9.67
N GLY A 144 3.58 20.13 -9.29
CA GLY A 144 3.46 19.27 -8.11
C GLY A 144 4.19 17.95 -8.31
N PHE A 145 4.42 17.21 -7.23
CA PHE A 145 5.13 15.94 -7.32
C PHE A 145 4.26 14.82 -7.93
N LEU A 146 4.93 13.87 -8.58
CA LEU A 146 4.42 12.59 -9.02
C LEU A 146 5.46 11.51 -8.68
N HIS A 147 5.24 10.76 -7.61
CA HIS A 147 6.13 9.70 -7.17
C HIS A 147 5.67 8.36 -7.73
N CYS A 148 6.49 7.75 -8.57
CA CYS A 148 6.27 6.40 -9.07
C CYS A 148 7.19 5.42 -8.34
N ILE A 149 6.62 4.37 -7.77
CA ILE A 149 7.31 3.29 -7.06
C ILE A 149 7.00 1.99 -7.81
N LEU A 150 8.02 1.39 -8.41
CA LEU A 150 7.96 0.15 -9.15
C LEU A 150 8.44 -1.01 -8.28
N MET A 151 7.64 -2.06 -8.21
CA MET A 151 7.91 -3.25 -7.42
C MET A 151 7.67 -4.53 -8.22
N ASP A 152 8.25 -5.63 -7.75
CA ASP A 152 7.81 -6.96 -8.19
C ASP A 152 6.29 -7.12 -7.99
N HIS A 153 5.64 -7.85 -8.90
CA HIS A 153 4.25 -8.25 -8.71
C HIS A 153 4.18 -9.40 -7.71
N ALA A 154 3.26 -9.32 -6.75
CA ALA A 154 3.09 -10.35 -5.73
C ALA A 154 2.45 -11.62 -6.35
N PRO A 155 3.08 -12.80 -6.20
CA PRO A 155 2.51 -14.03 -6.72
C PRO A 155 1.27 -14.46 -5.93
N GLY A 156 0.43 -15.28 -6.56
CA GLY A 156 -0.70 -15.91 -5.89
C GLY A 156 -1.96 -15.06 -5.87
N VAL A 157 -2.84 -15.35 -4.91
CA VAL A 157 -4.19 -14.79 -4.82
C VAL A 157 -4.28 -13.80 -3.67
N ASP A 158 -4.80 -12.59 -3.96
CA ASP A 158 -5.12 -11.60 -2.92
C ASP A 158 -6.22 -12.13 -1.99
N LEU A 159 -5.89 -12.31 -0.70
CA LEU A 159 -6.77 -12.72 0.39
C LEU A 159 -7.56 -11.56 1.01
N LYS A 160 -7.61 -10.41 0.32
CA LYS A 160 -8.32 -9.16 0.63
C LYS A 160 -9.21 -9.23 1.87
N ARG A 161 -8.88 -8.39 2.84
CA ARG A 161 -9.67 -8.15 4.05
C ARG A 161 -11.10 -7.71 3.68
N THR A 162 -12.10 -8.29 4.33
CA THR A 162 -13.52 -7.95 4.13
C THR A 162 -14.09 -7.23 5.35
N LEU A 163 -15.30 -6.68 5.26
CA LEU A 163 -15.94 -6.03 6.42
C LEU A 163 -16.29 -7.04 7.52
N ARG A 164 -16.62 -8.29 7.16
CA ARG A 164 -16.95 -9.38 8.07
C ARG A 164 -16.33 -10.67 7.54
N ILE A 165 -15.94 -11.58 8.44
CA ILE A 165 -15.40 -12.89 8.03
C ILE A 165 -16.40 -13.74 7.25
N SER A 166 -17.70 -13.54 7.49
CA SER A 166 -18.82 -14.20 6.81
C SER A 166 -19.17 -13.58 5.47
N SER A 167 -18.44 -12.56 5.03
CA SER A 167 -18.67 -11.95 3.72
C SER A 167 -18.40 -12.98 2.60
N PRO A 168 -19.27 -13.08 1.58
CA PRO A 168 -19.16 -14.09 0.54
C PRO A 168 -17.93 -13.92 -0.37
N ASP A 169 -17.30 -12.74 -0.36
CA ASP A 169 -16.07 -12.41 -1.05
C ASP A 169 -14.80 -12.66 -0.21
N ASN A 170 -14.94 -13.14 1.04
CA ASN A 170 -13.79 -13.48 1.87
C ASN A 170 -13.15 -14.79 1.40
N LYS A 171 -12.08 -14.67 0.61
CA LYS A 171 -11.40 -15.82 0.04
C LYS A 171 -10.77 -16.72 1.09
N PHE A 172 -10.18 -16.16 2.14
CA PHE A 172 -9.55 -16.97 3.20
C PHE A 172 -10.58 -17.89 3.88
N TRP A 173 -11.71 -17.35 4.31
CA TRP A 173 -12.76 -18.13 5.00
C TRP A 173 -13.55 -19.07 4.09
N SER A 174 -13.45 -18.89 2.76
CA SER A 174 -14.00 -19.84 1.79
C SER A 174 -13.17 -21.11 1.61
N LEU A 175 -11.93 -21.13 2.09
CA LEU A 175 -11.01 -22.27 1.99
C LEU A 175 -11.27 -23.29 3.11
N ASP A 176 -10.87 -24.54 2.87
CA ASP A 176 -10.93 -25.58 3.90
C ASP A 176 -9.98 -25.28 5.07
N PHE A 177 -10.15 -26.04 6.16
CA PHE A 177 -9.38 -25.84 7.38
C PHE A 177 -7.87 -26.09 7.20
N GLU A 178 -7.48 -27.04 6.34
CA GLU A 178 -6.08 -27.39 6.13
C GLU A 178 -5.35 -26.25 5.41
N GLU A 179 -5.97 -25.71 4.36
CA GLU A 179 -5.41 -24.59 3.61
C GLU A 179 -5.38 -23.30 4.45
N ARG A 180 -6.41 -23.03 5.25
CA ARG A 180 -6.41 -21.90 6.20
C ARG A 180 -5.27 -22.03 7.22
N THR A 181 -5.01 -23.26 7.70
CA THR A 181 -3.89 -23.54 8.61
C THR A 181 -2.54 -23.30 7.93
N ARG A 182 -2.38 -23.72 6.67
CA ARG A 182 -1.17 -23.43 5.89
C ARG A 182 -0.92 -21.93 5.74
N ILE A 183 -1.98 -21.17 5.42
CA ILE A 183 -1.91 -19.71 5.28
C ILE A 183 -1.51 -19.06 6.61
N ARG A 184 -2.11 -19.45 7.75
CA ARG A 184 -1.75 -18.88 9.06
C ARG A 184 -0.29 -19.08 9.43
N ASN A 185 0.24 -20.29 9.18
CA ASN A 185 1.63 -20.61 9.45
C ASN A 185 2.56 -19.78 8.55
N ALA A 186 2.27 -19.73 7.25
CA ALA A 186 3.03 -18.93 6.31
C ALA A 186 2.96 -17.42 6.59
N PHE A 187 1.80 -16.91 7.03
CA PHE A 187 1.66 -15.52 7.48
C PHE A 187 2.49 -15.22 8.71
N ARG A 188 2.51 -16.12 9.71
CA ARG A 188 3.35 -15.97 10.91
C ARG A 188 4.82 -15.87 10.53
N ASP A 189 5.30 -16.79 9.69
CA ASP A 189 6.69 -16.79 9.23
C ASP A 189 7.02 -15.49 8.46
N ALA A 190 6.12 -15.07 7.57
CA ALA A 190 6.26 -13.83 6.80
C ALA A 190 6.31 -12.59 7.71
N TRP A 191 5.42 -12.49 8.70
CA TRP A 191 5.37 -11.37 9.63
C TRP A 191 6.64 -11.29 10.48
N VAL A 192 7.10 -12.41 11.02
CA VAL A 192 8.33 -12.46 11.83
C VAL A 192 9.55 -12.10 11.00
N GLU A 193 9.62 -12.56 9.74
CA GLU A 193 10.70 -12.17 8.82
C GLU A 193 10.68 -10.66 8.52
N TRP A 194 9.49 -10.11 8.29
CA TRP A 194 9.29 -8.68 8.02
C TRP A 194 9.78 -7.79 9.17
N VAL A 195 9.41 -8.14 10.40
CA VAL A 195 9.85 -7.44 11.61
C VAL A 195 11.35 -7.60 11.84
N ARG A 196 11.89 -8.80 11.63
CA ARG A 196 13.35 -9.03 11.68
C ARG A 196 14.09 -8.19 10.64
N ALA A 197 13.47 -7.95 9.48
CA ALA A 197 13.99 -7.07 8.44
C ALA A 197 13.83 -5.58 8.77
N GLY A 198 13.34 -5.22 9.96
CA GLY A 198 13.40 -3.85 10.50
C GLY A 198 12.18 -2.99 10.23
N VAL A 199 11.06 -3.58 9.79
CA VAL A 199 9.81 -2.85 9.51
C VAL A 199 8.66 -3.52 10.28
N ARG A 200 7.73 -2.72 10.80
CA ARG A 200 6.49 -3.20 11.38
C ARG A 200 5.40 -3.24 10.31
N PRO A 201 4.82 -4.41 10.00
CA PRO A 201 3.70 -4.48 9.06
C PRO A 201 2.42 -4.01 9.76
N THR A 202 1.72 -3.05 9.17
CA THR A 202 0.43 -2.55 9.65
C THR A 202 -0.60 -2.62 8.53
N CYS A 203 -1.78 -3.19 8.81
CA CYS A 203 -2.96 -3.13 7.94
C CYS A 203 -2.72 -3.35 6.42
N GLY A 204 -1.95 -4.38 6.08
CA GLY A 204 -1.62 -4.73 4.69
C GLY A 204 -2.63 -5.67 4.02
N HIS A 205 -2.36 -6.00 2.75
CA HIS A 205 -3.00 -7.11 2.05
C HIS A 205 -2.09 -8.34 2.10
N LEU A 206 -2.69 -9.52 2.02
CA LEU A 206 -1.97 -10.78 1.97
C LEU A 206 -2.18 -11.44 0.61
N PHE A 207 -1.09 -11.84 -0.01
CA PHE A 207 -1.11 -12.63 -1.23
C PHE A 207 -0.67 -14.05 -0.91
N TRP A 208 -1.53 -15.03 -1.18
CA TRP A 208 -1.25 -16.44 -0.94
C TRP A 208 -0.85 -17.14 -2.22
N ASP A 209 0.39 -17.64 -2.26
CA ASP A 209 0.87 -18.54 -3.30
C ASP A 209 0.86 -19.98 -2.78
N SER A 210 -0.16 -20.73 -3.17
CA SER A 210 -0.35 -22.13 -2.75
C SER A 210 0.72 -23.08 -3.29
N ILE A 211 1.37 -22.73 -4.41
CA ILE A 211 2.43 -23.54 -5.04
C ILE A 211 3.68 -23.49 -4.19
N SER A 212 4.14 -22.28 -3.82
CA SER A 212 5.32 -22.12 -2.97
C SER A 212 5.02 -22.20 -1.47
N SER A 213 3.74 -22.26 -1.09
CA SER A 213 3.27 -22.21 0.30
C SER A 213 3.73 -20.95 1.04
N LYS A 214 3.66 -19.79 0.36
CA LYS A 214 4.14 -18.53 0.92
C LYS A 214 3.06 -17.46 0.92
N VAL A 215 3.12 -16.64 1.96
CA VAL A 215 2.36 -15.40 2.04
C VAL A 215 3.31 -14.24 1.75
N SER A 216 2.92 -13.38 0.81
CA SER A 216 3.50 -12.06 0.66
C SER A 216 2.59 -11.06 1.36
N ILE A 217 3.16 -10.29 2.28
CA ILE A 217 2.50 -9.13 2.86
C ILE A 217 2.77 -7.95 1.93
N ILE A 218 1.75 -7.15 1.63
CA ILE A 218 1.88 -5.92 0.84
C ILE A 218 1.03 -4.82 1.48
N GLY A 219 1.16 -3.59 1.00
CA GLY A 219 0.43 -2.46 1.56
C GLY A 219 1.19 -1.88 2.74
N PHE A 220 2.00 -0.87 2.45
CA PHE A 220 2.91 -0.23 3.40
C PHE A 220 2.33 1.07 3.96
N ASN A 221 1.06 1.35 3.64
CA ASN A 221 0.40 2.54 4.11
C ASN A 221 0.31 2.44 5.64
N GLN A 222 0.94 3.38 6.34
CA GLN A 222 1.09 3.39 7.80
C GLN A 222 2.07 2.36 8.39
N SER A 223 2.85 1.64 7.57
CA SER A 223 4.00 0.87 8.09
C SER A 223 5.04 1.83 8.64
N ASP A 224 5.81 1.38 9.63
CA ASP A 224 6.91 2.14 10.22
C ASP A 224 8.09 1.20 10.50
N LEU A 225 9.22 1.74 10.94
CA LEU A 225 10.34 0.95 11.38
C LEU A 225 9.97 0.10 12.59
N ALA A 226 10.47 -1.14 12.61
CA ALA A 226 10.27 -2.05 13.72
C ALA A 226 10.97 -1.53 14.98
N SER A 227 10.29 -1.69 16.11
CA SER A 227 10.77 -1.48 17.46
C SER A 227 11.00 -2.83 18.16
N PRO A 228 11.77 -2.87 19.27
CA PRO A 228 11.96 -4.11 20.04
C PRO A 228 10.66 -4.68 20.63
N THR A 229 9.60 -3.89 20.72
CA THR A 229 8.28 -4.32 21.22
C THR A 229 7.41 -4.94 20.14
N ASP A 230 7.81 -4.87 18.87
CA ASP A 230 7.13 -5.55 17.77
C ASP A 230 7.46 -7.04 17.82
N VAL A 231 6.66 -7.78 18.57
CA VAL A 231 6.78 -9.23 18.71
C VAL A 231 5.50 -9.91 18.24
N TRP A 232 5.66 -11.14 17.76
CA TRP A 232 4.52 -11.93 17.31
C TRP A 232 3.59 -12.23 18.49
N THR A 233 2.28 -11.98 18.29
CA THR A 233 1.20 -12.45 19.15
C THR A 233 0.12 -13.06 18.28
N ASP A 234 -0.58 -14.09 18.78
CA ASP A 234 -1.62 -14.77 18.00
C ASP A 234 -2.84 -13.87 17.74
N VAL A 235 -2.98 -12.75 18.47
CA VAL A 235 -3.93 -11.66 18.19
C VAL A 235 -3.74 -11.11 16.77
N LEU A 236 -2.53 -11.20 16.20
CA LEU A 236 -2.28 -10.81 14.81
C LEU A 236 -3.08 -11.65 13.81
N TRP A 237 -3.44 -12.89 14.13
CA TRP A 237 -4.37 -13.62 13.26
C TRP A 237 -5.74 -12.97 13.24
N VAL A 238 -6.23 -12.45 14.36
CA VAL A 238 -7.53 -11.75 14.43
C VAL A 238 -7.44 -10.40 13.71
N ASP A 239 -6.39 -9.61 13.97
CA ASP A 239 -6.21 -8.28 13.37
C ASP A 239 -6.12 -8.35 11.83
N TRP A 240 -5.60 -9.46 11.30
CA TRP A 240 -5.50 -9.73 9.86
C TRP A 240 -6.64 -10.59 9.31
N GLN A 241 -7.71 -10.81 10.10
CA GLN A 241 -8.90 -11.59 9.74
C GLN A 241 -8.63 -13.06 9.33
N LEU A 242 -7.53 -13.61 9.84
CA LEU A 242 -7.19 -15.02 9.72
C LEU A 242 -7.75 -15.86 10.88
N ALA A 243 -8.31 -15.25 11.92
CA ALA A 243 -9.02 -15.90 13.01
C ALA A 243 -10.19 -15.02 13.48
N GLU A 244 -11.15 -15.61 14.20
CA GLU A 244 -12.25 -14.89 14.85
C GLU A 244 -12.23 -15.16 16.36
N CYS A 245 -12.29 -14.11 17.18
CA CYS A 245 -12.45 -14.24 18.63
C CYS A 245 -13.95 -14.18 19.02
N PRO A 246 -14.36 -14.84 20.11
CA PRO A 246 -15.73 -14.78 20.61
C PRO A 246 -16.20 -13.35 20.91
N PRO A 247 -17.51 -13.03 20.71
CA PRO A 247 -18.07 -11.74 21.08
C PRO A 247 -17.94 -11.50 22.59
N GLY A 248 -17.31 -10.39 22.99
CA GLY A 248 -17.10 -10.02 24.40
C GLY A 248 -15.65 -10.04 24.88
N ASP A 249 -14.74 -10.66 24.11
CA ASP A 249 -13.28 -10.64 24.32
C ASP A 249 -12.57 -9.50 23.56
N GLU A 250 -13.31 -8.47 23.13
CA GLU A 250 -12.78 -7.35 22.34
C GLU A 250 -11.67 -6.56 23.07
N TRP A 251 -11.52 -6.74 24.39
CA TRP A 251 -10.54 -6.07 25.25
C TRP A 251 -9.37 -6.94 25.73
N SER A 252 -9.32 -8.24 25.47
CA SER A 252 -8.18 -9.10 25.86
C SER A 252 -7.09 -9.17 24.78
N LYS A 253 -6.89 -8.08 24.03
CA LYS A 253 -5.78 -7.94 23.07
C LYS A 253 -4.39 -7.95 23.72
N GLU A 254 -4.32 -7.85 25.06
CA GLU A 254 -3.05 -7.67 25.77
C GLU A 254 -2.62 -8.86 26.62
N GLU A 255 -3.49 -9.81 26.99
CA GLU A 255 -3.09 -10.86 27.93
C GLU A 255 -3.71 -12.22 27.60
N HIS A 256 -2.81 -13.20 27.41
CA HIS A 256 -2.99 -14.65 27.50
C HIS A 256 -3.17 -15.43 26.19
N GLY A 257 -2.20 -16.32 25.95
CA GLY A 257 -2.17 -17.31 24.88
C GLY A 257 -3.15 -18.48 25.06
N SER A 258 -4.40 -18.21 25.44
CA SER A 258 -5.47 -19.19 25.25
C SER A 258 -6.25 -18.85 23.98
N HIS A 259 -6.29 -19.80 23.05
CA HIS A 259 -7.12 -19.75 21.84
C HIS A 259 -8.49 -20.37 22.06
N ASP A 260 -8.87 -20.62 23.32
CA ASP A 260 -10.12 -21.29 23.64
C ASP A 260 -11.29 -20.48 23.09
N GLY A 261 -12.08 -21.12 22.24
CA GLY A 261 -13.25 -20.51 21.60
C GLY A 261 -12.95 -19.71 20.32
N TRP A 262 -11.70 -19.57 19.89
CA TRP A 262 -11.40 -18.92 18.61
C TRP A 262 -11.85 -19.80 17.45
N THR A 263 -12.43 -19.16 16.43
CA THR A 263 -12.62 -19.82 15.14
C THR A 263 -11.30 -19.75 14.38
N LEU A 264 -10.74 -20.93 14.08
CA LEU A 264 -9.60 -21.15 13.19
C LEU A 264 -10.06 -21.87 11.91
#